data_AF-A0AAN8IDZ0-F1
#
_entry.id   AF-A0AAN8IDZ0-F1
#
_cell.length_a   1.000
_cell.length_b   1.000
_cell.length_c   1.000
_cell.angle_alpha   90.00
_cell.angle_beta   90.00
_cell.angle_gamma   90.00
#
_symmetry.space_group_name_H-M   'P 1'
#
loop_
_entity.id
_entity.type
_entity.pdbx_description
1 polymer ?
#
loop_
_entity_poly.entity_id
_entity_poly.type
_entity_poly.pdbx_seq_one_letter_code
_entity_poly.pdbx_strand_id
1 'polypeptide(L)'
;MEKAWDMDAVRFLRSAAHWKSRMILGCTWPNGTSCRMSDFKPVWTLSGLCWALNTEPENPLKVVGSGVGHAIRLLLNIEAYERIDACTAHFKTKSIPGVKVLIYNQSTVPLTTHHGVNIPSGYSMDVRFRMQHHNRLPGVHCITETPEQRKHSNQFNSSRTCALRKTLRTIEEECECSMSRAFGFEPTSHHKSCNVDDYFGCVRDVVGKAMEKGSDGECLPNCENVDYIAWQDMNILPQHLMPALIEGHEEDDEEEVEQDDIEEDKYLEITNRTYEKFFQCEENNYLDPLQ
;
A
#
# COMPACT_ATOMS: atom_id res chain seq x y z
N MET A 1 -32.21 2.50 -3.68
CA MET A 1 -30.82 2.53 -4.19
C MET A 1 -30.00 3.19 -3.12
N GLU A 2 -29.19 2.43 -2.37
CA GLU A 2 -28.14 3.02 -1.52
C GLU A 2 -27.28 3.91 -2.41
N LYS A 3 -27.04 5.16 -1.99
CA LYS A 3 -26.09 6.01 -2.71
C LYS A 3 -24.71 5.42 -2.46
N ALA A 4 -23.86 5.38 -3.48
CA ALA A 4 -22.49 4.87 -3.36
C ALA A 4 -21.70 5.53 -2.20
N TRP A 5 -22.08 6.76 -1.83
CA TRP A 5 -21.53 7.54 -0.72
C TRP A 5 -21.88 7.02 0.68
N ASP A 6 -22.98 6.28 0.82
CA ASP A 6 -23.43 5.71 2.10
C ASP A 6 -22.77 4.34 2.39
N MET A 7 -22.02 3.80 1.43
CA MET A 7 -21.31 2.53 1.58
C MET A 7 -20.22 2.64 2.66
N ASP A 8 -20.01 1.56 3.41
CA ASP A 8 -18.87 1.42 4.32
C ASP A 8 -17.54 1.68 3.60
N ALA A 9 -16.71 2.58 4.14
CA ALA A 9 -15.47 3.00 3.51
C ALA A 9 -14.47 1.84 3.37
N VAL A 10 -14.39 0.95 4.37
CA VAL A 10 -13.48 -0.19 4.32
C VAL A 10 -13.89 -1.17 3.23
N ARG A 11 -15.20 -1.44 3.11
CA ARG A 11 -15.75 -2.24 2.01
C ARG A 11 -15.46 -1.61 0.66
N PHE A 12 -15.71 -0.30 0.52
CA PHE A 12 -15.44 0.44 -0.71
C PHE A 12 -13.96 0.38 -1.09
N LEU A 13 -13.04 0.70 -0.17
CA LEU A 13 -11.60 0.69 -0.43
C LEU A 13 -11.08 -0.70 -0.78
N ARG A 14 -11.66 -1.76 -0.20
CA ARG A 14 -11.31 -3.14 -0.56
C ARG A 14 -11.79 -3.50 -1.97
N SER A 15 -13.01 -3.10 -2.33
CA SER A 15 -13.58 -3.36 -3.66
C SER A 15 -12.91 -2.52 -4.75
N ALA A 16 -12.44 -1.32 -4.43
CA ALA A 16 -11.73 -0.43 -5.34
C ALA A 16 -10.22 -0.69 -5.42
N ALA A 17 -9.68 -1.63 -4.63
CA ALA A 17 -8.26 -1.96 -4.64
C ALA A 17 -7.89 -2.80 -5.87
N HIS A 18 -6.68 -2.58 -6.40
CA HIS A 18 -6.12 -3.37 -7.50
C HIS A 18 -6.02 -4.86 -7.13
N TRP A 19 -6.42 -5.70 -8.07
CA TRP A 19 -6.43 -7.15 -7.90
C TRP A 19 -5.02 -7.69 -8.09
N LYS A 20 -4.51 -8.46 -7.13
CA LYS A 20 -3.14 -8.98 -7.21
C LYS A 20 -2.88 -9.86 -8.45
N SER A 21 -3.87 -10.63 -8.90
CA SER A 21 -3.76 -11.47 -10.10
C SER A 21 -3.56 -10.67 -11.38
N ARG A 22 -4.18 -9.48 -11.45
CA ARG A 22 -4.05 -8.59 -12.61
C ARG A 22 -2.81 -7.69 -12.53
N MET A 23 -2.44 -7.29 -11.31
CA MET A 23 -1.31 -6.41 -11.06
C MET A 23 0.05 -7.15 -11.15
N ILE A 24 0.12 -8.42 -10.79
CA ILE A 24 1.38 -9.17 -10.65
C ILE A 24 1.50 -10.17 -11.80
N LEU A 25 2.17 -9.76 -12.87
CA LEU A 25 2.37 -10.57 -14.07
C LEU A 25 3.48 -11.62 -13.91
N GLY A 26 4.44 -11.36 -13.02
CA GLY A 26 5.53 -12.30 -12.78
C GLY A 26 6.24 -12.02 -11.47
N CYS A 27 6.63 -13.09 -10.78
CA CYS A 27 7.39 -13.00 -9.54
C CYS A 27 8.41 -14.14 -9.45
N THR A 28 9.65 -13.80 -9.12
CA THR A 28 10.71 -14.79 -8.92
C THR A 28 11.42 -14.55 -7.60
N TRP A 29 11.52 -15.60 -6.80
CA TRP A 29 12.25 -15.60 -5.54
C TRP A 29 13.77 -15.59 -5.73
N PRO A 30 14.56 -15.16 -4.72
CA PRO A 30 16.03 -15.18 -4.74
C PRO A 30 16.73 -16.53 -5.05
N ASN A 31 16.01 -17.64 -4.93
CA ASN A 31 16.47 -18.99 -5.26
C ASN A 31 16.15 -19.39 -6.72
N GLY A 32 15.50 -18.53 -7.49
CA GLY A 32 15.09 -18.76 -8.87
C GLY A 32 13.70 -19.39 -9.04
N THR A 33 13.00 -19.78 -7.96
CA THR A 33 11.66 -20.36 -8.08
C THR A 33 10.61 -19.27 -8.32
N SER A 34 9.57 -19.59 -9.10
CA SER A 34 8.41 -18.69 -9.27
C SER A 34 7.67 -18.52 -7.94
N CYS A 35 7.19 -17.31 -7.66
CA CYS A 35 6.34 -17.06 -6.50
C CYS A 35 4.91 -17.51 -6.79
N ARG A 36 4.15 -17.82 -5.74
CA ARG A 36 2.71 -18.10 -5.85
C ARG A 36 1.90 -16.85 -5.55
N MET A 37 0.72 -16.74 -6.16
CA MET A 37 -0.21 -15.66 -5.83
C MET A 37 -0.65 -15.71 -4.35
N SER A 38 -0.63 -16.89 -3.73
CA SER A 38 -0.87 -17.10 -2.30
C SER A 38 0.19 -16.48 -1.37
N ASP A 39 1.41 -16.22 -1.88
CA ASP A 39 2.50 -15.65 -1.10
C ASP A 39 2.27 -14.16 -0.81
N PHE A 40 1.48 -13.49 -1.65
CA PHE A 40 1.06 -12.11 -1.48
C PHE A 40 -0.10 -12.03 -0.50
N LYS A 41 0.17 -11.44 0.68
CA LYS A 41 -0.80 -11.23 1.74
C LYS A 41 -1.36 -9.80 1.71
N PRO A 42 -2.68 -9.61 1.91
CA PRO A 42 -3.26 -8.28 2.02
C PRO A 42 -2.79 -7.61 3.31
N VAL A 43 -2.35 -6.35 3.21
CA VAL A 43 -1.94 -5.52 4.34
C VAL A 43 -2.59 -4.15 4.23
N TRP A 44 -3.31 -3.76 5.27
CA TRP A 44 -3.87 -2.42 5.36
C TRP A 44 -2.82 -1.42 5.82
N THR A 45 -2.73 -0.32 5.08
CA THR A 45 -1.94 0.86 5.43
C THR A 45 -2.86 2.05 5.57
N LEU A 46 -2.37 3.17 6.11
CA LEU A 46 -3.13 4.42 6.12
C LEU A 46 -3.40 4.95 4.69
N SER A 47 -2.63 4.49 3.70
CA SER A 47 -2.83 4.83 2.28
C SER A 47 -3.86 3.93 1.56
N GLY A 48 -4.35 2.87 2.21
CA GLY A 48 -5.27 1.90 1.62
C GLY A 48 -4.76 0.46 1.70
N LEU A 49 -5.38 -0.43 0.92
CA LEU A 49 -5.02 -1.85 0.85
C LEU A 49 -3.77 -2.04 -0.02
N CYS A 50 -2.81 -2.80 0.48
CA CYS A 50 -1.56 -3.13 -0.20
C CYS A 50 -1.31 -4.65 -0.19
N TRP A 51 -0.39 -5.11 -1.02
CA TRP A 51 0.05 -6.50 -1.08
C TRP A 51 1.48 -6.62 -0.58
N ALA A 52 1.72 -7.51 0.38
CA ALA A 52 3.03 -7.74 0.98
C ALA A 52 3.49 -9.19 0.81
N LEU A 53 4.80 -9.36 0.70
CA LEU A 53 5.48 -10.65 0.61
C LEU A 53 6.36 -10.87 1.84
N ASN A 54 6.67 -12.13 2.12
CA ASN A 54 7.58 -12.52 3.21
C ASN A 54 7.14 -11.92 4.56
N THR A 55 5.84 -11.99 4.85
CA THR A 55 5.22 -11.34 6.01
C THR A 55 5.28 -12.17 7.30
N GLU A 56 5.68 -13.44 7.22
CA GLU A 56 5.70 -14.36 8.37
C GLU A 56 6.99 -14.18 9.18
N PRO A 57 6.94 -13.65 10.42
CA PRO A 57 8.14 -13.42 11.22
C PRO A 57 8.81 -14.71 11.70
N GLU A 58 8.03 -15.78 11.87
CA GLU A 58 8.49 -17.08 12.40
C GLU A 58 9.22 -17.91 11.34
N ASN A 59 8.92 -17.69 10.06
CA ASN A 59 9.53 -18.38 8.93
C ASN A 59 9.95 -17.39 7.83
N PRO A 60 10.89 -16.48 8.11
CA PRO A 60 11.30 -15.48 7.15
C PRO A 60 12.15 -16.11 6.05
N LEU A 61 11.88 -15.74 4.80
CA LEU A 61 12.74 -16.08 3.69
C LEU A 61 14.11 -15.43 3.87
N LYS A 62 15.16 -16.25 3.82
CA LYS A 62 16.54 -15.82 4.00
C LYS A 62 17.21 -15.68 2.64
N VAL A 63 17.88 -14.55 2.45
CA VAL A 63 18.70 -14.30 1.28
C VAL A 63 20.03 -15.05 1.44
N VAL A 64 20.44 -15.80 0.41
CA VAL A 64 21.66 -16.64 0.42
C VAL A 64 22.90 -15.96 -0.17
N GLY A 65 22.72 -14.80 -0.82
CA GLY A 65 23.82 -14.06 -1.46
C GLY A 65 23.40 -12.64 -1.87
N SER A 66 24.33 -11.88 -2.45
CA SER A 66 24.06 -10.52 -2.95
C SER A 66 24.09 -10.47 -4.48
N GLY A 67 23.41 -9.48 -5.06
CA GLY A 67 23.34 -9.27 -6.51
C GLY A 67 22.01 -9.70 -7.13
N VAL A 68 21.85 -9.41 -8.42
CA VAL A 68 20.56 -9.57 -9.15
C VAL A 68 20.05 -11.00 -9.19
N GLY A 69 20.95 -12.00 -9.15
CA GLY A 69 20.58 -13.42 -9.10
C GLY A 69 20.00 -13.89 -7.77
N HIS A 70 20.13 -13.08 -6.71
CA HIS A 70 19.58 -13.32 -5.37
C HIS A 70 18.56 -12.25 -4.98
N ALA A 71 18.07 -11.48 -5.95
CA ALA A 71 17.03 -10.49 -5.75
C ALA A 71 15.65 -11.12 -5.96
N ILE A 72 14.64 -10.55 -5.31
CA ILE A 72 13.27 -10.75 -5.77
C ILE A 72 13.06 -9.96 -7.06
N ARG A 73 12.44 -10.59 -8.06
CA ARG A 73 12.13 -9.96 -9.34
C ARG A 73 10.63 -9.92 -9.50
N LEU A 74 10.10 -8.73 -9.76
CA LEU A 74 8.67 -8.50 -9.94
C LEU A 74 8.45 -7.86 -11.31
N LEU A 75 7.50 -8.40 -12.06
CA LEU A 75 6.92 -7.78 -13.24
C LEU A 75 5.49 -7.38 -12.89
N LEU A 76 5.20 -6.08 -12.95
CA LEU A 76 3.94 -5.52 -12.49
C LEU A 76 3.20 -4.80 -13.60
N ASN A 77 1.91 -5.07 -13.72
CA ASN A 77 0.96 -4.24 -14.44
C ASN A 77 0.42 -3.18 -13.48
N ILE A 78 0.72 -1.91 -13.76
CA ILE A 78 0.29 -0.77 -12.92
C ILE A 78 -1.20 -0.43 -13.12
N GLU A 79 -1.82 -0.97 -14.18
CA GLU A 79 -3.23 -0.71 -14.51
C GLU A 79 -3.54 0.79 -14.64
N ALA A 80 -2.62 1.55 -15.26
CA ALA A 80 -2.74 3.00 -15.43
C ALA A 80 -4.04 3.40 -16.17
N TYR A 81 -4.62 2.49 -16.95
CA TYR A 81 -5.90 2.66 -17.66
C TYR A 81 -7.13 2.62 -16.73
N GLU A 82 -7.04 2.05 -15.53
CA GLU A 82 -8.13 2.06 -14.53
C GLU A 82 -8.03 3.24 -13.56
N ARG A 83 -6.97 4.05 -13.70
CA ARG A 83 -6.74 5.18 -12.81
C ARG A 83 -7.86 6.21 -12.95
N ILE A 84 -8.43 6.58 -11.79
CA ILE A 84 -9.40 7.67 -11.72
C ILE A 84 -8.65 9.01 -11.82
N ASP A 85 -8.72 9.61 -13.00
CA ASP A 85 -8.24 10.97 -13.25
C ASP A 85 -9.37 11.97 -13.01
N ALA A 86 -9.44 12.48 -11.79
CA ALA A 86 -10.45 13.44 -11.38
C ALA A 86 -9.82 14.71 -10.79
N CYS A 87 -10.41 15.85 -11.15
CA CYS A 87 -10.03 17.19 -10.69
C CYS A 87 -11.26 17.89 -10.09
N THR A 88 -11.76 17.34 -8.99
CA THR A 88 -12.93 17.87 -8.26
C THR A 88 -12.49 18.60 -6.98
N ALA A 89 -13.41 19.33 -6.33
CA ALA A 89 -13.12 19.95 -5.03
C ALA A 89 -12.76 18.90 -3.96
N HIS A 90 -13.39 17.73 -3.99
CA HIS A 90 -13.20 16.66 -3.01
C HIS A 90 -12.05 15.70 -3.35
N PHE A 91 -11.72 15.55 -4.63
CA PHE A 91 -10.71 14.60 -5.10
C PHE A 91 -9.93 15.17 -6.28
N LYS A 92 -8.62 15.33 -6.11
CA LYS A 92 -7.67 15.78 -7.14
C LYS A 92 -6.55 14.76 -7.30
N THR A 93 -6.44 14.15 -8.47
CA THR A 93 -5.33 13.26 -8.81
C THR A 93 -4.06 14.10 -9.04
N LYS A 94 -3.08 13.99 -8.14
CA LYS A 94 -1.80 14.72 -8.22
C LYS A 94 -0.59 13.81 -8.51
N SER A 95 -0.75 12.50 -8.39
CA SER A 95 0.33 11.53 -8.52
C SER A 95 0.42 10.97 -9.95
N ILE A 96 1.65 10.71 -10.38
CA ILE A 96 1.97 10.01 -11.63
C ILE A 96 1.65 8.51 -11.46
N PRO A 97 1.22 7.78 -12.51
CA PRO A 97 1.04 6.34 -12.45
C PRO A 97 2.34 5.63 -12.03
N GLY A 98 2.21 4.70 -11.10
CA GLY A 98 3.33 3.95 -10.58
C GLY A 98 2.94 3.16 -9.34
N VAL A 99 3.91 2.43 -8.80
CA VAL A 99 3.78 1.73 -7.53
C VAL A 99 4.75 2.32 -6.52
N LYS A 100 4.40 2.18 -5.24
CA LYS A 100 5.26 2.56 -4.15
C LYS A 100 5.62 1.33 -3.35
N VAL A 101 6.90 1.00 -3.35
CA VAL A 101 7.43 -0.21 -2.70
C VAL A 101 8.00 0.16 -1.34
N LEU A 102 7.42 -0.39 -0.28
CA LEU A 102 7.92 -0.22 1.09
C LEU A 102 8.67 -1.48 1.54
N ILE A 103 9.90 -1.30 1.99
CA ILE A 103 10.71 -2.37 2.60
C ILE A 103 10.68 -2.15 4.11
N TYR A 104 10.18 -3.14 4.85
CA TYR A 104 9.99 -3.05 6.29
C TYR A 104 10.27 -4.40 6.97
N ASN A 105 10.46 -4.36 8.29
CA ASN A 105 10.72 -5.56 9.09
C ASN A 105 9.40 -6.30 9.34
N GLN A 106 9.40 -7.64 9.24
CA GLN A 106 8.20 -8.48 9.42
C GLN A 106 7.51 -8.25 10.77
N SER A 107 8.25 -7.87 11.81
CA SER A 107 7.72 -7.61 13.14
C SER A 107 7.19 -6.16 13.30
N THR A 108 7.14 -5.35 12.24
CA THR A 108 6.64 -3.97 12.27
C THR A 108 5.42 -3.81 11.38
N VAL A 109 4.54 -2.87 11.74
CA VAL A 109 3.35 -2.58 10.93
C VAL A 109 3.67 -1.45 9.94
N PRO A 110 3.41 -1.62 8.64
CA PRO A 110 3.65 -0.58 7.64
C PRO A 110 2.56 0.50 7.74
N LEU A 111 2.79 1.49 8.62
CA LEU A 111 1.82 2.55 8.88
C LEU A 111 1.72 3.55 7.73
N THR A 112 2.87 4.00 7.25
CA THR A 112 2.97 5.01 6.22
C THR A 112 3.75 4.46 5.04
N THR A 113 3.38 4.91 3.86
CA THR A 113 4.16 4.62 2.66
C THR A 113 5.22 5.69 2.41
N HIS A 114 5.35 6.75 3.21
CA HIS A 114 6.27 7.87 2.92
C HIS A 114 7.74 7.47 2.75
N HIS A 115 8.19 6.43 3.45
CA HIS A 115 9.56 5.91 3.33
C HIS A 115 9.72 4.90 2.18
N GLY A 116 8.67 4.67 1.40
CA GLY A 116 8.69 3.78 0.24
C GLY A 116 9.40 4.40 -0.97
N VAL A 117 9.88 3.51 -1.83
CA VAL A 117 10.49 3.81 -3.11
C VAL A 117 9.39 3.96 -4.16
N ASN A 118 9.33 5.10 -4.84
CA ASN A 118 8.39 5.34 -5.93
C ASN A 118 8.95 4.78 -7.24
N ILE A 119 8.20 3.90 -7.88
CA ILE A 119 8.54 3.26 -9.15
C ILE A 119 7.49 3.68 -10.19
N PRO A 120 7.82 4.59 -11.14
CA PRO A 120 6.92 4.99 -12.21
C PRO A 120 6.72 3.85 -13.21
N SER A 121 5.58 3.86 -13.89
CA SER A 121 5.31 2.94 -15.00
C SER A 121 6.30 3.12 -16.16
N GLY A 122 6.65 2.02 -16.85
CA GLY A 122 7.52 2.04 -18.03
C GLY A 122 9.02 1.98 -17.74
N TYR A 123 9.42 1.74 -16.49
CA TYR A 123 10.81 1.63 -16.07
C TYR A 123 11.11 0.29 -15.40
N SER A 124 12.30 -0.23 -15.66
CA SER A 124 12.92 -1.30 -14.88
C SER A 124 13.76 -0.66 -13.79
N MET A 125 13.47 -0.98 -12.53
CA MET A 125 14.19 -0.43 -11.38
C MET A 125 14.87 -1.51 -10.55
N ASP A 126 16.17 -1.34 -10.32
CA ASP A 126 16.94 -2.15 -9.39
C ASP A 126 16.99 -1.44 -8.03
N VAL A 127 16.19 -1.94 -7.09
CA VAL A 127 16.14 -1.40 -5.72
C VAL A 127 17.11 -2.17 -4.83
N ARG A 128 18.30 -1.60 -4.62
CA ARG A 128 19.29 -2.14 -3.69
C ARG A 128 19.02 -1.57 -2.32
N PHE A 129 19.20 -2.33 -1.24
CA PHE A 129 19.04 -1.80 0.10
C PHE A 129 20.08 -2.34 1.07
N ARG A 130 20.36 -1.57 2.13
CA ARG A 130 21.12 -2.02 3.30
C ARG A 130 20.20 -2.08 4.52
N MET A 131 20.42 -3.08 5.36
CA MET A 131 19.79 -3.16 6.67
C MET A 131 20.65 -2.40 7.68
N GLN A 132 20.03 -1.50 8.43
CA GLN A 132 20.66 -0.77 9.52
C GLN A 132 19.96 -1.13 10.83
N HIS A 133 20.68 -1.84 11.70
CA HIS A 133 20.20 -2.14 13.04
C HIS A 133 20.57 -0.99 13.96
N HIS A 134 19.59 -0.37 14.61
CA HIS A 134 19.87 0.55 15.72
C HIS A 134 19.56 -0.14 17.03
N ASN A 135 20.50 0.01 17.97
CA ASN A 135 20.33 -0.37 19.35
C ASN A 135 20.61 0.86 20.21
N ARG A 136 19.54 1.48 20.69
CA ARG A 136 19.58 2.70 21.50
C ARG A 136 19.60 2.33 22.97
N LEU A 137 20.26 3.17 23.77
CA LEU A 137 20.21 3.01 25.21
C LEU A 137 18.79 3.32 25.73
N PRO A 138 18.22 2.47 26.59
CA PRO A 138 16.91 2.72 27.19
C PRO A 138 16.87 4.05 27.94
N GLY A 139 15.75 4.77 27.86
CA GLY A 139 15.61 6.05 28.54
C GLY A 139 14.42 6.84 28.02
N VAL A 140 14.53 8.17 28.06
CA VAL A 140 13.43 9.09 27.71
C VAL A 140 13.07 9.11 26.21
N HIS A 141 13.89 8.50 25.36
CA HIS A 141 13.75 8.58 23.89
C HIS A 141 13.36 7.26 23.22
N CYS A 142 13.30 6.14 23.95
CA CYS A 142 12.91 4.86 23.39
C CYS A 142 12.34 3.90 24.44
N ILE A 143 11.48 2.99 23.98
CA ILE A 143 10.86 1.96 24.82
C ILE A 143 11.56 0.62 24.58
N THR A 144 11.91 -0.06 25.67
CA THR A 144 12.39 -1.45 25.62
C THR A 144 11.21 -2.41 25.66
N GLU A 145 11.07 -3.22 24.62
CA GLU A 145 10.08 -4.30 24.61
C GLU A 145 10.54 -5.48 25.47
N THR A 146 9.61 -6.05 26.24
CA THR A 146 9.84 -7.34 26.90
C THR A 146 9.89 -8.48 25.86
N PRO A 147 10.49 -9.63 26.19
CA PRO A 147 10.51 -10.80 25.29
C PRO A 147 9.10 -11.24 24.85
N GLU A 148 8.10 -11.10 25.72
CA GLU A 148 6.70 -11.40 25.43
C GLU A 148 6.11 -10.40 24.43
N GLN A 149 6.39 -9.10 24.60
CA GLN A 149 5.96 -8.07 23.65
C GLN A 149 6.59 -8.26 22.27
N ARG A 150 7.84 -8.75 22.20
CA ARG A 150 8.50 -9.09 20.93
C ARG A 150 7.81 -10.24 20.20
N LYS A 151 7.46 -11.30 20.92
CA LYS A 151 6.70 -12.45 20.38
C LYS A 151 5.30 -12.04 19.91
N HIS A 152 4.70 -11.08 20.60
CA HIS A 152 3.39 -10.53 20.27
C HIS A 152 3.48 -9.20 19.50
N SER A 153 4.57 -8.97 18.74
CA SER A 153 4.78 -7.73 17.99
C SER A 153 3.69 -7.44 16.95
N ASN A 154 3.02 -8.49 16.46
CA ASN A 154 1.88 -8.38 15.56
C ASN A 154 0.56 -7.99 16.25
N GLN A 155 0.53 -7.92 17.59
CA GLN A 155 -0.66 -7.48 18.32
C GLN A 155 -0.80 -5.95 18.28
N PHE A 156 -2.05 -5.51 18.21
CA PHE A 156 -2.41 -4.09 18.20
C PHE A 156 -2.05 -3.33 19.47
N ASN A 157 -1.89 -4.01 20.59
CA ASN A 157 -1.51 -3.40 21.86
C ASN A 157 0.01 -3.40 22.08
N SER A 158 0.82 -3.42 21.01
CA SER A 158 2.27 -3.29 21.10
C SER A 158 2.73 -1.83 21.02
N SER A 159 3.96 -1.55 21.44
CA SER A 159 4.58 -0.23 21.22
C SER A 159 4.72 0.09 19.73
N ARG A 160 4.83 -0.94 18.88
CA ARG A 160 5.00 -0.82 17.42
C ARG A 160 3.76 -0.29 16.70
N THR A 161 2.59 -0.48 17.30
CA THR A 161 1.29 0.00 16.76
C THR A 161 0.82 1.30 17.42
N CYS A 162 1.61 1.92 18.30
CA CYS A 162 1.25 3.16 18.99
C CYS A 162 0.82 4.26 18.01
N ALA A 163 1.61 4.50 16.97
CA ALA A 163 1.30 5.53 15.98
C ALA A 163 0.01 5.22 15.21
N LEU A 164 -0.25 3.96 14.85
CA LEU A 164 -1.52 3.54 14.23
C LEU A 164 -2.72 3.86 15.13
N ARG A 165 -2.62 3.44 16.39
CA ARG A 165 -3.69 3.65 17.38
C ARG A 165 -3.99 5.11 17.59
N LYS A 166 -2.94 5.94 17.67
CA LYS A 166 -3.09 7.38 17.79
C LYS A 166 -3.82 7.95 16.59
N THR A 167 -3.42 7.60 15.38
CA THR A 167 -4.11 8.03 14.15
C THR A 167 -5.57 7.59 14.12
N LEU A 168 -5.86 6.33 14.46
CA LEU A 168 -7.24 5.81 14.50
C LEU A 168 -8.09 6.56 15.54
N ARG A 169 -7.52 6.89 16.70
CA ARG A 169 -8.19 7.69 17.72
C ARG A 169 -8.44 9.12 17.25
N THR A 170 -7.48 9.75 16.58
CA THR A 170 -7.68 11.09 15.99
C THR A 170 -8.77 11.08 14.93
N ILE A 171 -8.88 10.00 14.13
CA ILE A 171 -9.99 9.84 13.18
C ILE A 171 -11.33 9.74 13.93
N GLU A 172 -11.41 8.95 15.00
CA GLU A 172 -12.62 8.83 15.81
C GLU A 172 -13.01 10.17 16.47
N GLU A 173 -12.03 10.95 16.94
CA GLU A 173 -12.25 12.25 17.60
C GLU A 173 -12.60 13.38 16.61
N GLU A 174 -11.98 13.45 15.43
CA GLU A 174 -12.19 14.54 14.45
C GLU A 174 -13.31 14.24 13.44
N CYS A 175 -13.50 12.98 13.06
CA CYS A 175 -14.46 12.58 12.02
C CYS A 175 -15.71 11.87 12.56
N GLU A 176 -15.80 11.66 13.89
CA GLU A 176 -16.95 11.00 14.57
C GLU A 176 -17.31 9.60 14.01
N CYS A 177 -16.36 8.93 13.37
CA CYS A 177 -16.51 7.63 12.73
C CYS A 177 -15.26 6.77 12.93
N SER A 178 -15.37 5.44 12.80
CA SER A 178 -14.24 4.53 13.00
C SER A 178 -13.81 3.77 11.75
N MET A 179 -12.49 3.71 11.54
CA MET A 179 -11.80 2.89 10.53
C MET A 179 -11.15 1.63 11.11
N SER A 180 -11.32 1.37 12.42
CA SER A 180 -10.62 0.30 13.15
C SER A 180 -10.85 -1.10 12.57
N ARG A 181 -12.01 -1.32 11.92
CA ARG A 181 -12.35 -2.59 11.24
C ARG A 181 -11.37 -2.96 10.13
N ALA A 182 -10.80 -1.99 9.41
CA ALA A 182 -9.81 -2.26 8.36
C ALA A 182 -8.60 -3.04 8.91
N PHE A 183 -8.24 -2.77 10.15
CA PHE A 183 -7.09 -3.39 10.81
C PHE A 183 -7.48 -4.64 11.62
N GLY A 184 -8.73 -5.11 11.52
CA GLY A 184 -9.20 -6.30 12.24
C GLY A 184 -9.52 -6.05 13.71
N PHE A 185 -9.85 -4.80 14.08
CA PHE A 185 -10.11 -4.41 15.48
C PHE A 185 -11.51 -3.85 15.67
N GLU A 186 -12.05 -4.05 16.87
CA GLU A 186 -13.27 -3.37 17.32
C GLU A 186 -12.97 -1.90 17.65
N PRO A 187 -13.88 -0.97 17.31
CA PRO A 187 -13.70 0.44 17.61
C PRO A 187 -13.58 0.66 19.12
N THR A 188 -12.74 1.62 19.51
CA THR A 188 -12.56 2.01 20.93
C THR A 188 -13.78 2.67 21.55
N SER A 189 -14.76 3.00 20.73
CA SER A 189 -15.90 3.87 20.97
C SER A 189 -17.14 3.29 20.28
N HIS A 190 -18.34 3.74 20.68
CA HIS A 190 -19.59 3.40 19.98
C HIS A 190 -19.75 4.14 18.63
N HIS A 191 -18.65 4.57 18.00
CA HIS A 191 -18.71 5.25 16.71
C HIS A 191 -19.12 4.27 15.60
N LYS A 192 -19.98 4.74 14.70
CA LYS A 192 -20.34 4.02 13.48
C LYS A 192 -19.09 3.83 12.60
N SER A 193 -19.10 2.82 11.73
CA SER A 193 -18.09 2.69 10.69
C SER A 193 -18.17 3.90 9.74
N CYS A 194 -17.02 4.43 9.33
CA CYS A 194 -16.97 5.54 8.37
C CYS A 194 -17.56 5.10 7.03
N ASN A 195 -18.38 5.96 6.42
CA ASN A 195 -18.83 5.75 5.03
C ASN A 195 -17.86 6.42 4.03
N VAL A 196 -18.14 6.29 2.73
CA VAL A 196 -17.30 6.85 1.66
C VAL A 196 -17.22 8.39 1.74
N ASP A 197 -18.31 9.06 2.13
CA ASP A 197 -18.33 10.52 2.31
C ASP A 197 -17.45 10.97 3.48
N ASP A 198 -17.57 10.31 4.64
CA ASP A 198 -16.72 10.53 5.82
C ASP A 198 -15.24 10.33 5.46
N TYR A 199 -14.94 9.32 4.64
CA TYR A 199 -13.56 9.00 4.24
C TYR A 199 -12.92 10.10 3.39
N PHE A 200 -13.57 10.51 2.30
CA PHE A 200 -13.04 11.52 1.40
C PHE A 200 -13.19 12.95 1.94
N GLY A 201 -14.20 13.19 2.78
CA GLY A 201 -14.49 14.48 3.39
C GLY A 201 -13.68 14.80 4.64
N CYS A 202 -13.23 13.79 5.39
CA CYS A 202 -12.50 14.00 6.65
C CYS A 202 -11.29 13.07 6.82
N VAL A 203 -11.50 11.74 6.79
CA VAL A 203 -10.46 10.76 7.20
C VAL A 203 -9.17 10.93 6.40
N ARG A 204 -9.26 11.10 5.08
CA ARG A 204 -8.09 11.24 4.20
C ARG A 204 -7.18 12.41 4.62
N ASP A 205 -7.78 13.53 5.00
CA ASP A 205 -7.05 14.74 5.36
C ASP A 205 -6.43 14.61 6.77
N VAL A 206 -7.13 13.96 7.71
CA VAL A 206 -6.60 13.62 9.04
C VAL A 206 -5.40 12.69 8.92
N VAL A 207 -5.53 11.66 8.08
CA VAL A 207 -4.43 10.73 7.76
C VAL A 207 -3.25 11.49 7.14
N GLY A 208 -3.49 12.37 6.17
CA GLY A 208 -2.46 13.20 5.56
C GLY A 208 -1.69 14.05 6.58
N LYS A 209 -2.40 14.73 7.48
CA LYS A 209 -1.78 15.51 8.57
C LYS A 209 -0.99 14.65 9.54
N ALA A 210 -1.52 13.49 9.93
CA ALA A 210 -0.83 12.56 10.82
C ALA A 210 0.48 12.04 10.19
N MET A 211 0.45 11.81 8.88
CA MET A 211 1.61 11.40 8.11
C MET A 211 2.68 12.50 8.02
N GLU A 212 2.29 13.76 7.82
CA GLU A 212 3.21 14.92 7.79
C GLU A 212 3.82 15.25 9.16
N LYS A 213 3.00 15.17 10.23
CA LYS A 213 3.45 15.44 11.60
C LYS A 213 4.45 14.40 12.11
N GLY A 214 4.37 13.17 11.58
CA GLY A 214 5.19 12.05 12.02
C GLY A 214 4.85 11.58 13.43
N SER A 215 5.75 10.78 14.03
CA SER A 215 5.58 10.29 15.40
C SER A 215 5.88 11.41 16.40
N ASP A 216 4.82 12.10 16.84
CA ASP A 216 4.86 13.04 17.95
C ASP A 216 5.35 12.33 19.23
N GLY A 217 6.05 13.05 20.12
CA GLY A 217 6.83 12.49 21.24
C GLY A 217 6.08 11.58 22.23
N GLU A 218 4.76 11.47 22.10
CA GLU A 218 3.91 10.50 22.82
C GLU A 218 4.16 9.04 22.41
N CYS A 219 4.43 8.78 21.13
CA CYS A 219 4.78 7.44 20.65
C CYS A 219 6.29 7.33 20.48
N LEU A 220 6.97 6.85 21.52
CA LEU A 220 8.40 6.61 21.47
C LEU A 220 8.71 5.37 20.60
N PRO A 221 9.77 5.42 19.78
CA PRO A 221 10.21 4.26 19.02
C PRO A 221 10.80 3.19 19.95
N ASN A 222 10.87 1.96 19.47
CA ASN A 222 11.57 0.92 20.18
C ASN A 222 13.07 1.19 20.20
N CYS A 223 13.73 0.81 21.31
CA CYS A 223 15.18 0.98 21.42
C CYS A 223 15.96 0.12 20.42
N GLU A 224 15.42 -1.07 20.11
CA GLU A 224 15.90 -1.92 19.02
C GLU A 224 14.96 -1.77 17.83
N ASN A 225 15.47 -1.24 16.72
CA ASN A 225 14.74 -1.15 15.45
C ASN A 225 15.66 -1.45 14.27
N VAL A 226 15.06 -1.81 13.14
CA VAL A 226 15.76 -2.11 11.89
C VAL A 226 15.19 -1.23 10.79
N ASP A 227 16.06 -0.42 10.21
CA ASP A 227 15.72 0.48 9.11
C ASP A 227 16.34 -0.06 7.81
N TYR A 228 15.60 0.10 6.71
CA TYR A 228 16.04 -0.33 5.38
C TYR A 228 16.32 0.91 4.53
N ILE A 229 17.58 1.12 4.19
CA ILE A 229 17.99 2.26 3.36
C ILE A 229 18.14 1.76 1.94
N ALA A 230 17.26 2.22 1.06
CA ALA A 230 17.20 1.83 -0.35
C ALA A 230 17.88 2.85 -1.28
N TRP A 231 18.48 2.35 -2.34
CA TRP A 231 19.01 3.09 -3.48
C TRP A 231 18.32 2.62 -4.75
N GLN A 232 18.12 3.56 -5.66
CA GLN A 232 17.37 3.35 -6.90
C GLN A 232 18.31 3.49 -8.08
N ASP A 233 18.30 2.49 -8.94
CA ASP A 233 18.88 2.54 -10.28
C ASP A 233 17.78 2.24 -11.29
N MET A 234 17.63 3.08 -12.30
CA MET A 234 16.46 3.12 -13.16
C MET A 234 16.86 3.05 -14.62
N ASN A 235 16.26 2.10 -15.34
CA ASN A 235 16.43 1.91 -16.77
C ASN A 235 15.07 1.95 -17.47
N ILE A 236 15.04 2.40 -18.72
CA ILE A 236 13.82 2.36 -19.53
C ILE A 236 13.48 0.89 -19.80
N LEU A 237 12.23 0.52 -19.58
CA LEU A 237 11.75 -0.82 -19.85
C LEU A 237 11.41 -0.96 -21.35
N PRO A 238 12.01 -1.91 -22.09
CA PRO A 238 11.76 -2.03 -23.53
C PRO A 238 10.31 -2.43 -23.81
N GLN A 239 9.51 -1.49 -24.34
CA GLN A 239 8.09 -1.69 -24.59
C GLN A 239 7.81 -2.72 -25.71
N HIS A 240 8.74 -2.86 -26.67
CA HIS A 240 8.57 -3.76 -27.82
C HIS A 240 8.67 -5.26 -27.49
N LEU A 241 9.17 -5.62 -26.31
CA LEU A 241 9.32 -7.03 -25.89
C LEU A 241 8.20 -7.49 -24.94
N MET A 242 7.37 -6.57 -24.44
CA MET A 242 6.38 -6.86 -23.41
C MET A 242 5.16 -7.66 -23.89
N PRO A 243 4.54 -7.38 -25.05
CA PRO A 243 3.37 -8.14 -25.49
C PRO A 243 3.63 -9.65 -25.56
N ALA A 244 4.81 -10.04 -26.07
CA ALA A 244 5.21 -11.45 -26.16
C ALA A 244 5.48 -12.13 -24.80
N LEU A 245 5.78 -11.36 -23.74
CA LEU A 245 5.98 -11.88 -22.38
C LEU A 245 4.66 -12.03 -21.61
N ILE A 246 3.64 -11.27 -21.98
CA ILE A 246 2.31 -11.30 -21.35
C ILE A 246 1.50 -12.46 -21.95
N GLU A 247 1.50 -12.58 -23.29
CA GLU A 247 0.78 -13.67 -24.00
C GLU A 247 1.28 -15.07 -23.61
N GLY A 248 2.58 -15.22 -23.28
CA GLY A 248 3.13 -16.51 -22.84
C GLY A 248 2.83 -16.89 -21.39
N HIS A 249 2.23 -16.00 -20.59
CA HIS A 249 1.86 -16.25 -19.20
C HIS A 249 0.35 -16.43 -18.99
N GLU A 250 -0.49 -16.07 -19.97
CA GLU A 250 -1.94 -16.30 -19.89
C GLU A 250 -2.32 -17.79 -20.05
N GLU A 251 -1.48 -18.62 -20.67
CA GLU A 251 -1.76 -20.06 -20.89
C GLU A 251 -1.59 -20.93 -19.62
N ASP A 252 -0.91 -20.45 -18.58
CA ASP A 252 -0.55 -21.27 -17.40
C ASP A 252 -1.52 -21.13 -16.20
N ASP A 253 -2.47 -20.19 -16.22
CA ASP A 253 -3.32 -19.82 -15.07
C ASP A 253 -4.80 -20.29 -15.19
N GLU A 254 -5.16 -21.15 -16.15
CA GLU A 254 -6.55 -21.64 -16.31
C GLU A 254 -7.03 -22.62 -15.21
N GLU A 255 -6.17 -23.04 -14.28
CA GLU A 255 -6.54 -23.97 -13.20
C GLU A 255 -6.22 -23.43 -11.79
N GLU A 256 -7.09 -22.58 -11.25
CA GLU A 256 -7.56 -22.57 -9.83
C GLU A 256 -8.12 -21.19 -9.44
N VAL A 257 -9.41 -20.93 -9.67
CA VAL A 257 -10.23 -20.13 -8.72
C VAL A 257 -11.70 -20.57 -8.79
N GLU A 258 -12.14 -21.42 -7.86
CA GLU A 258 -13.53 -21.32 -7.37
C GLU A 258 -13.56 -20.20 -6.32
N GLN A 259 -14.17 -19.06 -6.66
CA GLN A 259 -14.65 -18.09 -5.67
C GLN A 259 -15.67 -17.12 -6.28
N ASP A 260 -16.92 -17.34 -5.89
CA ASP A 260 -18.13 -16.52 -5.96
C ASP A 260 -18.23 -15.48 -7.09
N ASP A 261 -19.01 -15.86 -8.11
CA ASP A 261 -19.56 -15.04 -9.17
C ASP A 261 -20.18 -13.74 -8.62
N ILE A 262 -19.52 -12.61 -8.86
CA ILE A 262 -20.19 -11.31 -8.93
C ILE A 262 -20.30 -10.99 -10.42
N GLU A 263 -21.51 -11.12 -10.97
CA GLU A 263 -21.86 -10.85 -12.37
C GLU A 263 -21.19 -9.57 -12.89
N GLU A 264 -20.15 -9.76 -13.69
CA GLU A 264 -19.38 -8.72 -14.35
C GLU A 264 -19.92 -8.55 -15.78
N ASP A 265 -21.14 -8.04 -15.91
CA ASP A 265 -21.74 -7.77 -17.23
C ASP A 265 -22.51 -6.45 -17.22
N LYS A 266 -21.78 -5.32 -17.22
CA LYS A 266 -22.16 -4.17 -18.04
C LYS A 266 -21.16 -3.02 -18.00
N TYR A 267 -20.90 -2.52 -19.20
CA TYR A 267 -20.17 -1.31 -19.57
C TYR A 267 -18.65 -1.47 -19.63
N LEU A 268 -18.14 -1.53 -20.86
CA LEU A 268 -16.99 -0.75 -21.32
C LEU A 268 -16.97 -0.83 -22.86
N GLU A 269 -17.60 0.14 -23.53
CA GLU A 269 -17.27 0.44 -24.93
C GLU A 269 -15.95 1.23 -24.93
N ILE A 270 -14.89 0.57 -25.40
CA ILE A 270 -13.54 1.13 -25.48
C ILE A 270 -13.46 2.06 -26.70
N THR A 271 -13.44 3.37 -26.47
CA THR A 271 -12.98 4.33 -27.48
C THR A 271 -11.47 4.53 -27.35
N ASN A 272 -10.73 4.20 -28.41
CA ASN A 272 -9.29 4.44 -28.58
C ASN A 272 -8.89 5.87 -28.19
N ARG A 273 -8.27 6.05 -27.02
CA ARG A 273 -7.58 7.29 -26.64
C ARG A 273 -6.09 7.16 -26.97
N THR A 274 -5.72 7.73 -28.11
CA THR A 274 -4.33 7.98 -28.51
C THR A 274 -3.64 8.98 -27.57
N TYR A 275 -2.41 8.65 -27.19
CA TYR A 275 -1.41 9.47 -26.48
C TYR A 275 -1.81 9.96 -25.06
N GLU A 276 -1.25 9.27 -24.06
CA GLU A 276 -1.20 9.68 -22.65
C GLU A 276 -0.56 11.07 -22.51
N LYS A 277 -1.37 12.12 -22.59
CA LYS A 277 -1.04 13.38 -21.93
C LYS A 277 -1.24 13.16 -20.44
N PHE A 278 -0.15 13.23 -19.67
CA PHE A 278 -0.22 13.23 -18.20
C PHE A 278 -1.24 14.27 -17.75
N PHE A 279 -2.37 13.81 -17.20
CA PHE A 279 -3.39 14.68 -16.65
C PHE A 279 -2.81 15.43 -15.44
N GLN A 280 -2.45 16.71 -15.61
CA GLN A 280 -1.99 17.57 -14.53
C GLN A 280 -3.14 18.48 -14.10
N CYS A 281 -3.67 18.25 -12.89
CA CYS A 281 -4.71 19.10 -12.32
C CYS A 281 -4.28 20.58 -12.18
N GLU A 282 -2.98 20.88 -12.21
CA GLU A 282 -2.43 22.23 -12.04
C GLU A 282 -2.65 23.15 -13.24
N GLU A 283 -2.95 22.63 -14.43
CA GLU A 283 -3.22 23.47 -15.61
C GLU A 283 -4.64 24.09 -15.60
N ASN A 284 -5.51 23.70 -14.66
CA ASN A 284 -6.90 24.20 -14.57
C ASN A 284 -7.11 25.30 -13.52
N ASN A 285 -6.05 25.90 -12.97
CA ASN A 285 -6.13 26.99 -11.99
C ASN A 285 -6.71 28.33 -12.52
N TYR A 286 -7.30 28.35 -13.72
CA TYR A 286 -7.99 29.53 -14.27
C TYR A 286 -9.52 29.52 -14.08
N LEU A 287 -10.08 28.55 -13.34
CA LEU A 287 -11.50 28.49 -13.05
C LEU A 287 -11.75 28.37 -11.54
N ASP A 288 -11.35 29.41 -10.81
CA ASP A 288 -11.86 29.66 -9.46
C ASP A 288 -13.20 30.41 -9.58
N PRO A 289 -14.34 29.94 -9.04
CA PRO A 289 -15.64 30.58 -9.19
C PRO A 289 -15.83 31.81 -8.27
N LEU A 290 -14.76 32.56 -8.02
CA LEU A 290 -14.79 33.88 -7.40
C LEU A 290 -14.20 34.92 -8.38
N GLN A 291 -14.85 35.03 -9.54
CA GLN A 291 -14.97 36.24 -10.36
C GLN A 291 -16.41 36.37 -10.85
#